data_AF-A0A6L8MQE6-F1
#
_entry.id   AF-A0A6L8MQE6-F1
#
_cell.length_a   1.000
_cell.length_b   1.000
_cell.length_c   1.000
_cell.angle_alpha   90.00
_cell.angle_beta   90.00
_cell.angle_gamma   90.00
#
_symmetry.space_group_name_H-M   'P 1'
#
loop_
_entity.id
_entity.type
_entity.pdbx_description
1 polymer ?
#
loop_
_entity_poly.entity_id
_entity_poly.type
_entity_poly.pdbx_seq_one_letter_code
_entity_poly.pdbx_strand_id
1 'polypeptide(L)'
;MRLKTSLSVLTAIQRDIDCISYCLVFFVLVFGIRTAYVAGTGGDLWPTLTPLATSLSALLVSRNAKHILVRGDIQREDDRRQELVKITHHLMATVSSLINHVSYFKSTIEQKTRPALVVAETAENIVLRYEVLLEREPYKYLPGPMVDLIGNMSGAILGIKAFATGVTTMTAKNPLAPLSSVMPPSATGANVKSGVCQS
;
A
#
# COMPACT_ATOMS: atom_id res chain seq x y z
N MET A 1 -1.93 0.33 -17.96
CA MET A 1 -2.03 -0.49 -19.20
C MET A 1 -1.68 -1.98 -19.00
N ARG A 2 -0.62 -2.34 -18.25
CA ARG A 2 -0.23 -3.76 -18.00
C ARG A 2 -1.26 -4.66 -17.32
N LEU A 3 -2.19 -4.09 -16.53
CA LEU A 3 -3.25 -4.84 -15.85
C LEU A 3 -4.30 -5.42 -16.80
N LYS A 4 -4.60 -4.75 -17.93
CA LYS A 4 -5.58 -5.26 -18.90
C LYS A 4 -5.04 -6.47 -19.67
N THR A 5 -3.75 -6.46 -19.99
CA THR A 5 -3.07 -7.56 -20.69
C THR A 5 -2.91 -8.80 -19.81
N SER A 6 -2.66 -8.67 -18.51
CA SER A 6 -2.58 -9.85 -17.63
C SER A 6 -3.95 -10.50 -17.44
N LEU A 7 -5.00 -9.69 -17.33
CA LEU A 7 -6.36 -10.17 -17.12
C LEU A 7 -6.90 -10.89 -18.37
N SER A 8 -6.57 -10.41 -19.58
CA SER A 8 -6.94 -11.10 -20.82
C SER A 8 -6.21 -12.42 -21.05
N VAL A 9 -4.96 -12.54 -20.58
CA VAL A 9 -4.18 -13.79 -20.68
C VAL A 9 -4.71 -14.82 -19.70
N LEU A 10 -5.05 -14.41 -18.48
CA LEU A 10 -5.65 -15.27 -17.46
C LEU A 10 -7.03 -15.80 -17.88
N THR A 11 -7.88 -14.96 -18.47
CA THR A 11 -9.18 -15.42 -18.97
C THR A 11 -9.05 -16.39 -20.13
N ALA A 12 -8.05 -16.22 -21.01
CA ALA A 12 -7.73 -17.18 -22.05
C ALA A 12 -7.29 -18.53 -21.47
N ILE A 13 -6.37 -18.54 -20.50
CA ILE A 13 -5.89 -19.75 -19.83
C ILE A 13 -7.04 -20.48 -19.11
N GLN A 14 -7.90 -19.75 -18.40
CA GLN A 14 -9.05 -20.32 -17.71
C GLN A 14 -10.01 -21.02 -18.68
N ARG A 15 -10.28 -20.38 -19.82
CA ARG A 15 -11.14 -20.93 -20.89
C ARG A 15 -10.54 -22.19 -21.50
N ASP A 16 -9.23 -22.22 -21.71
CA ASP A 16 -8.55 -23.38 -22.28
C ASP A 16 -8.56 -24.57 -21.29
N ILE A 17 -8.36 -24.30 -20.00
CA ILE A 17 -8.48 -25.31 -18.93
C ILE A 17 -9.92 -25.86 -18.85
N ASP A 18 -10.92 -24.99 -18.95
CA ASP A 18 -12.32 -25.42 -18.95
C ASP A 18 -12.65 -26.28 -20.17
N CYS A 19 -12.18 -25.88 -21.36
CA CYS A 19 -12.33 -26.66 -22.59
C CYS A 19 -11.69 -28.05 -22.46
N ILE A 20 -10.45 -28.13 -21.97
CA ILE A 20 -9.74 -29.40 -21.74
C ILE A 20 -10.49 -30.26 -20.72
N SER A 21 -11.00 -29.66 -19.64
CA SER A 21 -11.80 -30.39 -18.64
C SER A 21 -13.10 -30.93 -19.23
N TYR A 22 -13.80 -30.19 -20.09
CA TYR A 22 -15.02 -30.68 -20.77
C TYR A 22 -14.69 -31.82 -21.74
N CYS A 23 -13.62 -31.69 -22.53
CA CYS A 23 -13.15 -32.74 -23.42
C CYS A 23 -12.78 -34.02 -22.65
N LEU A 24 -12.11 -33.91 -21.51
CA LEU A 24 -11.74 -35.04 -20.66
C LEU A 24 -12.96 -35.69 -20.01
N VAL A 25 -13.93 -34.92 -19.52
CA VAL A 25 -15.20 -35.46 -18.97
C VAL A 25 -15.95 -36.23 -20.06
N PHE A 26 -16.05 -35.67 -21.27
CA PHE A 26 -16.67 -36.34 -22.41
C PHE A 26 -15.95 -37.65 -22.75
N PHE A 27 -14.61 -37.64 -22.77
CA PHE A 27 -13.80 -38.83 -23.05
C PHE A 27 -13.99 -39.92 -21.98
N VAL A 28 -13.99 -39.56 -20.69
CA VAL A 28 -14.26 -40.48 -19.58
C VAL A 28 -15.68 -41.08 -19.69
N LEU A 29 -16.67 -40.28 -20.10
CA LEU A 29 -18.05 -40.74 -20.25
C LEU A 29 -18.19 -41.75 -21.41
N VAL A 30 -17.61 -41.44 -22.57
CA VAL A 30 -17.59 -42.34 -23.75
C VAL A 30 -16.86 -43.64 -23.44
N PHE A 31 -15.70 -43.57 -22.79
CA PHE A 31 -14.96 -44.77 -22.38
C PHE A 31 -15.69 -45.55 -21.29
N GLY A 32 -16.35 -44.88 -20.34
CA GLY A 32 -17.18 -45.50 -19.30
C GLY A 32 -18.34 -46.30 -19.89
N ILE A 33 -19.07 -45.74 -20.86
CA ILE A 33 -20.15 -46.45 -21.59
C ILE A 33 -19.58 -47.66 -22.32
N ARG A 34 -18.43 -47.51 -23.00
CA ARG A 34 -17.77 -48.61 -23.70
C ARG A 34 -17.34 -49.73 -22.75
N THR A 35 -16.78 -49.40 -21.58
CA THR A 35 -16.41 -50.39 -20.57
C THR A 35 -17.62 -51.12 -19.99
N ALA A 36 -18.74 -50.42 -19.77
CA ALA A 36 -19.98 -51.04 -19.31
C ALA A 36 -20.57 -52.01 -20.34
N TYR A 37 -20.50 -51.66 -21.63
CA TYR A 37 -20.93 -52.54 -22.72
C TYR A 37 -20.07 -53.81 -22.80
N VAL A 38 -18.73 -53.67 -22.75
CA VAL A 38 -17.79 -54.81 -22.80
C VAL A 38 -17.96 -55.74 -21.60
N ALA A 39 -18.19 -55.17 -20.40
CA ALA A 39 -18.47 -55.93 -19.19
C ALA A 39 -19.76 -56.78 -19.33
N GLY A 40 -20.80 -56.24 -19.97
CA GLY A 40 -22.04 -56.97 -20.24
C GLY A 40 -21.87 -58.12 -21.23
N THR A 41 -20.86 -58.06 -22.10
CA THR A 41 -20.54 -59.11 -23.07
C THR A 41 -19.50 -60.13 -22.59
N GLY A 42 -18.97 -59.99 -21.36
CA GLY A 42 -17.98 -60.91 -20.79
C GLY A 42 -16.57 -60.80 -21.40
N GLY A 43 -16.24 -59.69 -22.05
CA GLY A 43 -14.93 -59.47 -22.68
C GLY A 43 -13.86 -58.95 -21.73
N ASP A 44 -12.59 -59.04 -22.15
CA ASP A 44 -11.44 -58.59 -21.35
C ASP A 44 -11.46 -57.06 -21.10
N LEU A 45 -11.47 -56.68 -19.82
CA LEU A 45 -11.53 -55.30 -19.34
C LEU A 45 -10.15 -54.64 -19.19
N TRP A 46 -9.07 -55.42 -19.19
CA TRP A 46 -7.70 -54.93 -19.03
C TRP A 46 -7.25 -53.86 -20.05
N PRO A 47 -7.52 -54.00 -21.37
CA PRO A 47 -7.04 -53.02 -22.35
C PRO A 47 -7.77 -51.68 -22.30
N THR A 48 -8.97 -51.62 -21.69
CA THR A 48 -9.76 -50.39 -21.56
C THR A 48 -9.45 -49.62 -20.28
N LEU A 49 -8.76 -50.25 -19.31
CA LEU A 49 -8.42 -49.66 -18.02
C LEU A 49 -7.30 -48.62 -18.13
N THR A 50 -6.27 -48.87 -18.97
CA THR A 50 -5.13 -47.96 -19.17
C THR A 50 -5.54 -46.58 -19.71
N PRO A 51 -6.31 -46.46 -20.81
CA PRO A 51 -6.74 -45.15 -21.30
C PRO A 51 -7.69 -44.44 -20.31
N LEU A 52 -8.52 -45.20 -19.59
CA LEU A 52 -9.42 -44.64 -18.59
C LEU A 52 -8.63 -44.08 -17.39
N ALA A 53 -7.61 -44.79 -16.90
CA ALA A 53 -6.71 -44.32 -15.85
C ALA A 53 -5.97 -43.04 -16.27
N THR A 54 -5.41 -42.98 -17.50
CA THR A 54 -4.73 -41.77 -17.99
C THR A 54 -5.67 -40.57 -18.09
N SER A 55 -6.90 -40.77 -18.56
CA SER A 55 -7.91 -39.71 -18.65
C SER A 55 -8.36 -39.21 -17.28
N LEU A 56 -8.51 -40.10 -16.29
CA LEU A 56 -8.80 -39.74 -14.91
C LEU A 56 -7.65 -38.97 -14.26
N SER A 57 -6.40 -39.41 -14.45
CA SER A 57 -5.21 -38.69 -13.96
C SER A 57 -5.13 -37.29 -14.57
N ALA A 58 -5.37 -37.15 -15.88
CA ALA A 58 -5.40 -35.85 -16.54
C ALA A 58 -6.51 -34.94 -16.00
N LEU A 59 -7.70 -35.48 -15.71
CA LEU A 59 -8.83 -34.74 -15.15
C LEU A 59 -8.52 -34.27 -13.72
N LEU A 60 -7.91 -35.12 -12.90
CA LEU A 60 -7.46 -34.75 -11.55
C LEU A 60 -6.39 -33.65 -11.59
N VAL A 61 -5.41 -33.76 -12.50
CA VAL A 61 -4.38 -32.72 -12.68
C VAL A 61 -5.01 -31.41 -13.14
N SER A 62 -5.93 -31.44 -14.11
CA SER A 62 -6.63 -30.25 -14.61
C SER A 62 -7.46 -29.57 -13.51
N ARG A 63 -8.17 -30.35 -12.67
CA ARG A 63 -8.92 -29.80 -11.53
C ARG A 63 -8.01 -29.20 -10.46
N ASN A 64 -6.92 -29.89 -10.12
CA ASN A 64 -5.95 -29.37 -9.16
C ASN A 64 -5.25 -28.11 -9.68
N ALA A 65 -4.89 -28.06 -10.96
CA ALA A 65 -4.33 -26.88 -11.60
C ALA A 65 -5.29 -25.68 -11.54
N LYS A 66 -6.58 -25.88 -11.88
CA LYS A 66 -7.61 -24.83 -11.76
C LYS A 66 -7.73 -24.32 -10.33
N HIS A 67 -7.75 -25.23 -9.36
CA HIS A 67 -7.88 -24.87 -7.95
C HIS A 67 -6.64 -24.12 -7.42
N ILE A 68 -5.43 -24.53 -7.83
CA ILE A 68 -4.18 -23.84 -7.48
C ILE A 68 -4.15 -22.44 -8.10
N LEU A 69 -4.55 -22.28 -9.37
CA LEU A 69 -4.60 -20.98 -10.04
C LEU A 69 -5.55 -20.02 -9.33
N VAL A 70 -6.79 -20.45 -9.07
CA VAL A 70 -7.78 -19.61 -8.37
C VAL A 70 -7.32 -19.24 -6.96
N ARG A 71 -6.77 -20.20 -6.20
CA ARG A 71 -6.23 -19.92 -4.86
C ARG A 71 -5.04 -18.96 -4.92
N GLY A 72 -4.15 -19.12 -5.90
CA GLY A 72 -2.99 -18.25 -6.09
C GLY A 72 -3.37 -16.80 -6.37
N ASP A 73 -4.40 -16.57 -7.18
CA ASP A 73 -4.87 -15.20 -7.47
C ASP A 73 -5.56 -14.56 -6.26
N ILE A 74 -6.36 -15.31 -5.50
CA ILE A 74 -6.95 -14.83 -4.25
C ILE A 74 -5.86 -14.45 -3.26
N GLN A 75 -4.82 -15.30 -3.14
CA GLN A 75 -3.72 -15.05 -2.22
C GLN A 75 -2.90 -13.82 -2.63
N ARG A 76 -2.59 -13.65 -3.93
CA ARG A 76 -1.90 -12.45 -4.43
C ARG A 76 -2.68 -11.17 -4.20
N GLU A 77 -4.00 -11.21 -4.38
CA GLU A 77 -4.86 -10.05 -4.13
C GLU A 77 -4.94 -9.75 -2.63
N ASP A 78 -4.98 -10.77 -1.77
CA ASP A 78 -4.96 -10.59 -0.32
C ASP A 78 -3.60 -10.04 0.16
N ASP A 79 -2.48 -10.58 -0.34
CA ASP A 79 -1.13 -10.07 -0.07
C ASP A 79 -1.03 -8.59 -0.44
N ARG A 80 -1.57 -8.21 -1.62
CA ARG A 80 -1.62 -6.81 -2.06
C ARG A 80 -2.46 -5.94 -1.13
N ARG A 81 -3.61 -6.43 -0.67
CA ARG A 81 -4.47 -5.71 0.29
C ARG A 81 -3.79 -5.53 1.64
N GLN A 82 -3.13 -6.57 2.15
CA GLN A 82 -2.39 -6.52 3.39
C GLN A 82 -1.22 -5.52 3.30
N GLU A 83 -0.48 -5.52 2.19
CA GLU A 83 0.59 -4.54 1.94
C GLU A 83 0.03 -3.11 1.94
N LEU A 84 -1.08 -2.87 1.23
CA LEU A 84 -1.77 -1.58 1.23
C LEU A 84 -2.18 -1.12 2.62
N VAL A 85 -2.76 -2.02 3.43
CA VAL A 85 -3.18 -1.70 4.80
C VAL A 85 -1.97 -1.38 5.68
N LYS A 86 -0.89 -2.15 5.58
CA LYS A 86 0.36 -1.89 6.33
C LYS A 86 0.95 -0.53 5.99
N ILE A 87 1.07 -0.21 4.70
CA ILE A 87 1.59 1.08 4.23
C ILE A 87 0.67 2.22 4.69
N THR A 88 -0.65 2.05 4.52
CA THR A 88 -1.63 3.07 4.93
C THR A 88 -1.58 3.31 6.43
N HIS A 89 -1.49 2.26 7.24
CA HIS A 89 -1.38 2.37 8.68
C HIS A 89 -0.07 3.06 9.10
N HIS A 90 1.05 2.70 8.47
CA HIS A 90 2.34 3.33 8.72
C HIS A 90 2.34 4.83 8.35
N LEU A 91 1.77 5.19 7.19
CA LEU A 91 1.59 6.57 6.79
C LEU A 91 0.68 7.33 7.76
N MET A 92 -0.44 6.76 8.16
CA MET A 92 -1.38 7.39 9.08
C MET A 92 -0.73 7.66 10.44
N ALA A 93 0.05 6.71 10.96
CA ALA A 93 0.81 6.89 12.19
C ALA A 93 1.86 8.00 12.05
N THR A 94 2.56 8.05 10.90
CA THR A 94 3.57 9.07 10.62
C THR A 94 2.95 10.46 10.52
N VAL A 95 1.83 10.61 9.80
CA VAL A 95 1.09 11.87 9.68
C VAL A 95 0.55 12.33 11.03
N SER A 96 -0.06 11.43 11.82
CA SER A 96 -0.55 11.77 13.16
C SER A 96 0.59 12.23 14.07
N SER A 97 1.74 11.55 14.02
CA SER A 97 2.95 11.96 14.74
C SER A 97 3.45 13.33 14.29
N LEU A 98 3.47 13.61 12.99
CA LEU A 98 3.89 14.89 12.44
C LEU A 98 2.98 16.04 12.90
N ILE A 99 1.65 15.84 12.86
CA ILE A 99 0.66 16.81 13.35
C ILE A 99 0.90 17.13 14.83
N ASN A 100 1.13 16.10 15.66
CA ASN A 100 1.38 16.28 17.08
C ASN A 100 2.67 17.07 17.34
N HIS A 101 3.75 16.78 16.63
CA HIS A 101 5.01 17.52 16.79
C HIS A 101 4.92 18.97 16.28
N VAL A 102 4.22 19.21 15.16
CA VAL A 102 4.00 20.58 14.65
C VAL A 102 3.13 21.38 15.62
N SER A 103 2.09 20.77 16.19
CA SER A 103 1.25 21.39 17.23
C SER A 103 2.06 21.72 18.49
N TYR A 104 2.91 20.78 18.93
CA TYR A 104 3.84 20.99 20.04
C TYR A 104 4.83 22.12 19.74
N PHE A 105 5.39 22.18 18.54
CA PHE A 105 6.28 23.26 18.10
C PHE A 105 5.58 24.62 18.13
N LYS A 106 4.35 24.71 17.60
CA LYS A 106 3.54 25.93 17.62
C LYS A 106 3.28 26.42 19.04
N SER A 107 2.79 25.54 19.92
CA SER A 107 2.53 25.90 21.33
C SER A 107 3.81 26.33 22.07
N THR A 108 4.95 25.72 21.75
CA THR A 108 6.26 26.06 22.33
C THR A 108 6.69 27.48 21.94
N ILE A 109 6.48 27.86 20.67
CA ILE A 109 6.74 29.22 20.18
C ILE A 109 5.79 30.24 20.82
N GLU A 110 4.51 29.93 20.94
CA GLU A 110 3.50 30.83 21.52
C GLU A 110 3.76 31.09 23.01
N GLN A 111 4.15 30.07 23.78
CA GLN A 111 4.38 30.19 25.22
C GLN A 111 5.71 30.90 25.55
N LYS A 112 6.71 30.90 24.66
CA LYS A 112 8.04 31.56 24.80
C LYS A 112 8.87 31.22 26.06
N THR A 113 8.34 30.42 26.97
CA THR A 113 8.96 30.04 28.26
C THR A 113 9.88 28.84 28.15
N ARG A 114 9.83 28.13 27.02
CA ARG A 114 10.61 26.91 26.80
C ARG A 114 12.03 27.24 26.31
N PRO A 115 13.02 26.37 26.59
CA PRO A 115 14.39 26.57 26.13
C PRO A 115 14.49 26.44 24.61
N ALA A 116 15.35 27.25 24.00
CA ALA A 116 15.64 27.22 22.57
C ALA A 116 16.13 25.85 22.07
N LEU A 117 16.82 25.07 22.92
CA LEU A 117 17.29 23.72 22.59
C LEU A 117 16.13 22.76 22.24
N VAL A 118 15.02 22.84 22.98
CA VAL A 118 13.85 21.95 22.78
C VAL A 118 13.18 22.22 21.43
N VAL A 119 13.21 23.47 20.96
CA VAL A 119 12.68 23.87 19.65
C VAL A 119 13.53 23.28 18.52
N ALA A 120 14.85 23.24 18.70
CA ALA A 120 15.76 22.66 17.72
C ALA A 120 15.56 21.16 17.58
N GLU A 121 15.52 20.44 18.71
CA GLU A 121 15.29 19.00 18.74
C GLU A 121 13.91 18.63 18.17
N THR A 122 12.88 19.40 18.51
CA THR A 122 11.53 19.19 17.96
C THR A 122 11.51 19.40 16.45
N ALA A 123 12.19 20.44 15.94
CA ALA A 123 12.27 20.71 14.51
C ALA A 123 13.00 19.61 13.76
N GLU A 124 14.08 19.06 14.31
CA GLU A 124 14.80 17.92 13.73
C GLU A 124 13.92 16.67 13.68
N ASN A 125 13.18 16.39 14.76
CA ASN A 125 12.21 15.28 14.79
C ASN A 125 11.09 15.45 13.75
N ILE A 126 10.58 16.67 13.51
CA ILE A 126 9.61 16.95 12.45
C ILE A 126 10.19 16.60 11.07
N VAL A 127 11.43 16.99 10.81
CA VAL A 127 12.11 16.72 9.54
C VAL A 127 12.32 15.23 9.32
N LEU A 128 12.82 14.50 10.33
CA LEU A 128 13.01 13.05 10.24
C LEU A 128 11.70 12.31 9.93
N ARG A 129 10.60 12.69 10.58
CA ARG A 129 9.28 12.10 10.30
C ARG A 129 8.76 12.45 8.92
N TYR A 130 9.07 13.65 8.42
CA TYR A 130 8.74 14.04 7.06
C TYR A 130 9.56 13.26 6.02
N GLU A 131 10.83 12.96 6.29
CA GLU A 131 11.67 12.13 5.40
C GLU A 131 11.12 10.71 5.24
N VAL A 132 10.59 10.11 6.31
CA VAL A 132 9.87 8.83 6.25
C VAL A 132 8.65 8.91 5.31
N LEU A 133 7.98 10.07 5.28
CA LEU A 133 6.85 10.31 4.38
C LEU A 133 7.27 10.40 2.90
N LEU A 134 8.56 10.64 2.63
CA LEU A 134 9.16 10.72 1.30
C LEU A 134 9.76 9.39 0.81
N GLU A 135 9.59 8.30 1.56
CA GLU A 135 10.02 6.96 1.13
C GLU A 135 9.34 6.55 -0.18
N ARG A 136 9.99 5.71 -1.00
CA ARG A 136 9.48 5.38 -2.35
C ARG A 136 8.27 4.46 -2.35
N GLU A 137 8.12 3.61 -1.35
CA GLU A 137 7.10 2.57 -1.29
C GLU A 137 5.66 3.11 -1.30
N PRO A 138 5.31 4.15 -0.52
CA PRO A 138 3.96 4.66 -0.47
C PRO A 138 3.51 5.38 -1.75
N TYR A 139 4.44 5.99 -2.50
CA TYR A 139 4.14 6.70 -3.75
C TYR A 139 3.56 5.80 -4.85
N LYS A 140 3.82 4.49 -4.79
CA LYS A 140 3.24 3.52 -5.72
C LYS A 140 1.72 3.43 -5.61
N TYR A 141 1.18 3.76 -4.44
CA TYR A 141 -0.22 3.56 -4.08
C TYR A 141 -0.96 4.87 -3.79
N LEU A 142 -0.25 5.99 -3.64
CA LEU A 142 -0.83 7.31 -3.39
C LEU A 142 -1.42 7.93 -4.67
N PRO A 143 -2.59 8.58 -4.59
CA PRO A 143 -3.13 9.35 -5.69
C PRO A 143 -2.32 10.64 -5.90
N GLY A 144 -2.16 11.08 -7.15
CA GLY A 144 -1.37 12.27 -7.53
C GLY A 144 -1.60 13.51 -6.65
N PRO A 145 -2.86 13.90 -6.33
CA PRO A 145 -3.12 15.07 -5.48
C PRO A 145 -2.51 14.98 -4.07
N MET A 146 -2.35 13.77 -3.51
CA MET A 146 -1.72 13.58 -2.21
C MET A 146 -0.21 13.78 -2.31
N VAL A 147 0.41 13.34 -3.41
CA VAL A 147 1.83 13.57 -3.70
C VAL A 147 2.11 15.07 -3.81
N ASP A 148 1.23 15.80 -4.49
CA ASP A 148 1.35 17.25 -4.62
C ASP A 148 1.23 17.96 -3.27
N LEU A 149 0.31 17.50 -2.41
CA LEU A 149 0.15 18.04 -1.05
C LEU A 149 1.41 17.80 -0.20
N ILE A 150 1.99 16.59 -0.27
CA ILE A 150 3.27 16.27 0.39
C ILE A 150 4.38 17.18 -0.11
N GLY A 151 4.46 17.41 -1.42
CA GLY A 151 5.40 18.35 -2.03
C GLY A 151 5.21 19.77 -1.54
N ASN A 152 3.97 20.26 -1.44
CA ASN A 152 3.66 21.60 -0.96
C ASN A 152 4.03 21.81 0.51
N MET A 153 3.98 20.76 1.34
CA MET A 153 4.41 20.83 2.74
C MET A 153 5.93 20.97 2.91
N SER A 154 6.74 20.57 1.92
CA SER A 154 8.21 20.58 2.01
C SER A 154 8.76 21.96 2.36
N GLY A 155 8.24 23.03 1.74
CA GLY A 155 8.70 24.40 1.96
C GLY A 155 8.46 24.87 3.40
N ALA A 156 7.32 24.52 3.99
CA ALA A 156 7.01 24.87 5.38
C ALA A 156 7.90 24.13 6.37
N ILE A 157 8.15 22.83 6.14
CA ILE A 157 8.98 21.99 7.02
C ILE A 157 10.45 22.39 6.95
N LEU A 158 10.96 22.69 5.75
CA LEU A 158 12.30 23.25 5.59
C LEU A 158 12.41 24.65 6.21
N GLY A 159 11.35 25.45 6.16
CA GLY A 159 11.26 26.73 6.87
C GLY A 159 11.37 26.57 8.39
N ILE A 160 10.70 25.57 8.97
CA ILE A 160 10.82 25.21 10.40
C ILE A 160 12.26 24.82 10.75
N LYS A 161 12.92 24.03 9.90
CA LYS A 161 14.34 23.66 10.07
C LYS A 161 15.28 24.87 10.00
N ALA A 162 15.07 25.77 9.03
CA ALA A 162 15.84 27.00 8.88
C ALA A 162 15.64 27.95 10.08
N PHE A 163 14.41 28.05 10.58
CA PHE A 163 14.11 28.82 11.79
C PHE A 163 14.81 28.23 13.02
N ALA A 164 14.69 26.91 13.22
CA ALA A 164 15.32 26.23 14.35
C ALA A 164 16.84 26.37 14.34
N THR A 165 17.49 26.20 13.18
CA THR A 165 18.93 26.42 13.03
C THR A 165 19.30 27.89 13.32
N GLY A 166 18.53 28.86 12.83
CA GLY A 166 18.68 30.26 13.21
C GLY A 166 18.62 30.48 14.73
N VAL A 167 17.63 29.91 15.40
CA VAL A 167 17.49 29.97 16.87
C VAL A 167 18.70 29.33 17.55
N THR A 168 19.17 28.17 17.12
CA THR A 168 20.38 27.54 17.72
C THR A 168 21.62 28.41 17.55
N THR A 169 21.83 29.03 16.38
CA THR A 169 22.99 29.89 16.15
C THR A 169 22.98 31.15 17.02
N MET A 170 21.80 31.77 17.21
CA MET A 170 21.65 32.92 18.11
C MET A 170 21.79 32.55 19.59
N THR A 171 21.41 31.32 19.94
CA THR A 171 21.42 30.81 21.31
C THR A 171 22.68 30.02 21.64
N ALA A 172 23.66 29.94 20.71
CA ALA A 172 24.90 29.17 20.85
C ALA A 172 25.75 29.57 22.07
N LYS A 173 25.59 30.80 22.57
CA LYS A 173 26.27 31.29 23.78
C LYS A 173 25.54 30.93 25.07
N ASN A 174 24.22 30.66 25.04
CA ASN A 174 23.40 30.36 26.22
C ASN A 174 22.21 29.44 25.84
N PRO A 175 22.43 28.11 25.68
CA PRO A 175 21.44 27.18 25.14
C PRO A 175 20.16 27.02 25.97
N LEU A 176 20.20 27.42 27.25
CA LEU A 176 19.08 27.39 28.19
C LEU A 176 18.28 28.71 28.23
N ALA A 177 18.68 29.71 27.44
CA ALA A 177 17.96 30.98 27.41
C ALA A 177 16.52 30.76 26.89
N PRO A 178 15.52 31.39 27.52
CA PRO A 178 14.15 31.30 27.08
C PRO A 178 14.00 31.94 25.69
N LEU A 179 13.14 31.36 24.85
CA LEU A 179 12.85 31.83 23.49
C LEU A 179 12.41 33.30 23.43
N SER A 180 11.87 33.84 24.52
CA SER A 180 11.55 35.27 24.68
C SER A 180 12.74 36.21 24.50
N SER A 181 13.95 35.75 24.79
CA SER A 181 15.19 36.55 24.66
C SER A 181 15.76 36.58 23.24
N VAL A 182 15.33 35.64 22.38
CA VAL A 182 15.89 35.42 21.04
C VAL A 182 14.90 35.81 19.94
N MET A 183 13.59 35.69 20.18
CA MET A 183 12.58 36.08 19.18
C MET A 183 12.39 37.60 19.13
N PRO A 184 12.33 38.21 17.93
CA PRO A 184 11.91 39.60 17.79
C PRO A 184 10.49 39.79 18.37
N PRO A 185 10.17 40.97 18.93
CA PRO A 185 8.83 41.26 19.42
C PRO A 185 7.83 41.05 18.29
N SER A 186 6.93 40.09 18.48
CA SER A 186 5.94 39.70 17.48
C SER A 186 5.12 40.93 17.07
N ALA A 187 5.10 41.22 15.76
CA ALA A 187 4.14 42.13 15.13
C ALA A 187 2.74 41.52 15.25
N THR A 188 2.17 41.61 16.45
CA THR A 188 0.79 41.27 16.73
C THR A 188 -0.07 42.40 16.17
N GLY A 189 -0.57 42.25 14.94
CA GLY A 189 -1.52 43.20 14.38
C GLY A 189 -1.53 43.37 12.86
N ALA A 190 -1.82 42.32 12.10
CA ALA A 190 -2.38 42.49 10.76
C ALA A 190 -3.72 41.74 10.72
N ASN A 191 -4.77 42.53 10.93
CA ASN A 191 -6.18 42.20 10.90
C ASN A 191 -6.55 41.59 9.52
N VAL A 192 -6.53 40.26 9.41
CA VAL A 192 -7.12 39.57 8.24
C VAL A 192 -8.63 39.52 8.47
N LYS A 193 -9.32 40.58 8.02
CA LYS A 193 -10.76 40.59 7.85
C LYS A 193 -11.18 39.40 6.99
N SER A 194 -12.11 38.62 7.50
CA SER A 194 -12.83 37.56 6.80
C SER A 194 -13.52 38.12 5.55
N GLY A 195 -13.07 37.69 4.38
CA GLY A 195 -13.84 37.77 3.14
C GLY A 195 -14.69 36.52 3.00
N VAL A 196 -15.86 36.52 3.64
CA VAL A 196 -16.94 35.58 3.35
C VAL A 196 -17.48 35.94 1.96
N CYS A 197 -17.13 35.18 0.93
CA CYS A 197 -17.87 35.20 -0.33
C CYS A 197 -19.04 34.22 -0.20
N GLN A 198 -20.19 34.77 0.17
CA GLN A 198 -21.48 34.24 -0.26
C GLN A 198 -21.67 34.63 -1.74
N SER A 199 -21.77 33.63 -2.61
CA SER A 199 -22.61 33.63 -3.80
C SER A 199 -22.65 32.22 -4.37
#